data_AF-A0A7J3KYC3-F1
#
_entry.id   AF-A0A7J3KYC3-F1
#
_cell.length_a   1.000
_cell.length_b   1.000
_cell.length_c   1.000
_cell.angle_alpha   90.00
_cell.angle_beta   90.00
_cell.angle_gamma   90.00
#
_symmetry.space_group_name_H-M   'P 1'
#
loop_
_entity.id
_entity.type
_entity.pdbx_description
1 polymer ?
#
loop_
_entity_poly.entity_id
_entity_poly.type
_entity_poly.pdbx_seq_one_letter_code
_entity_poly.pdbx_strand_id
1 'polypeptide(L)' 'MKRIGLLGCGAIGSLIAKAIDDGIVKAELAYVYDIDKEAALKLVDKLRGKPKVSEGMDEMLRDKSVD' A
#
# COMPACT_ATOMS: atom_id res chain seq x y z
N MET A 1 11.11 10.00 -4.94
CA MET A 1 9.76 9.59 -5.42
C MET A 1 8.84 9.63 -4.22
N LYS A 2 7.59 10.06 -4.36
CA LYS A 2 6.70 10.14 -3.19
C LYS A 2 6.42 8.74 -2.65
N ARG A 3 6.61 8.50 -1.36
CA ARG A 3 6.39 7.22 -0.70
C ARG A 3 5.02 7.25 -0.03
N ILE A 4 4.12 6.40 -0.50
CA ILE A 4 2.70 6.44 -0.15
C ILE A 4 2.36 5.26 0.74
N GLY A 5 1.55 5.51 1.75
CA GLY A 5 0.82 4.48 2.48
C GLY A 5 -0.60 4.32 1.93
N LEU A 6 -1.05 3.09 1.70
CA LEU A 6 -2.42 2.81 1.28
C LEU A 6 -3.24 2.22 2.42
N LEU A 7 -4.36 2.88 2.74
CA LEU A 7 -5.37 2.41 3.68
C LEU A 7 -6.58 1.90 2.92
N GLY A 8 -6.95 0.65 3.16
CA GLY A 8 -7.99 -0.07 2.43
C GLY A 8 -7.43 -0.77 1.20
N CYS A 9 -7.49 -2.09 1.19
CA CYS A 9 -7.04 -3.01 0.14
C CYS A 9 -8.21 -3.63 -0.64
N GLY A 10 -9.41 -3.06 -0.53
CA GLY A 10 -10.58 -3.41 -1.36
C GLY A 10 -10.46 -2.99 -2.82
N ALA A 11 -11.59 -2.82 -3.51
CA ALA A 11 -11.62 -2.58 -4.96
C ALA A 11 -10.84 -1.32 -5.40
N ILE A 12 -11.11 -0.16 -4.77
CA ILE A 12 -10.47 1.11 -5.13
C ILE A 12 -8.99 1.09 -4.74
N GLY A 13 -8.68 0.65 -3.51
CA GLY A 13 -7.30 0.58 -3.04
C GLY A 13 -6.43 -0.33 -3.89
N SER A 14 -6.94 -1.50 -4.27
CA SER A 14 -6.26 -2.42 -5.19
C SER A 14 -5.97 -1.77 -6.55
N LEU A 15 -6.91 -1.01 -7.10
CA LEU A 15 -6.73 -0.30 -8.37
C LEU A 15 -5.64 0.79 -8.27
N ILE A 16 -5.64 1.56 -7.19
CA ILE A 16 -4.62 2.58 -6.92
C ILE A 16 -3.25 1.92 -6.73
N ALA A 17 -3.17 0.86 -5.92
CA ALA A 17 -1.93 0.12 -5.69
C ALA A 17 -1.34 -0.43 -6.99
N LYS A 18 -2.20 -0.98 -7.86
CA LYS A 18 -1.78 -1.49 -9.17
C LYS A 18 -1.30 -0.39 -10.10
N ALA A 19 -1.97 0.76 -10.12
CA ALA A 19 -1.53 1.91 -10.93
C ALA A 19 -0.16 2.46 -10.48
N ILE A 20 0.12 2.44 -9.17
CA ILE A 20 1.45 2.78 -8.64
C ILE A 20 2.48 1.70 -9.04
N ASP A 21 2.15 0.42 -8.81
CA ASP A 21 3.05 -0.71 -9.14
C ASP A 21 3.36 -0.80 -10.64
N ASP A 22 2.43 -0.41 -11.51
CA ASP A 22 2.58 -0.31 -12.96
C ASP A 22 3.29 0.95 -13.45
N GLY A 23 3.65 1.86 -12.52
CA GLY A 23 4.34 3.10 -12.85
C GLY A 23 3.47 4.14 -13.56
N ILE A 24 2.15 3.92 -13.62
CA ILE A 24 1.17 4.90 -14.13
C ILE A 24 1.15 6.12 -13.21
N VAL A 25 1.16 5.87 -11.89
CA VAL A 25 1.34 6.89 -10.87
C VAL A 25 2.79 6.90 -10.42
N LYS A 26 3.47 8.05 -10.53
CA LYS A 26 4.88 8.20 -10.18
C LYS A 26 5.10 8.28 -8.66
N ALA A 27 4.89 7.16 -7.97
CA ALA A 27 5.06 7.00 -6.54
C ALA A 27 5.66 5.62 -6.19
N GLU A 28 6.11 5.46 -4.96
CA GLU A 28 6.48 4.17 -4.37
C GLU A 28 5.43 3.81 -3.32
N LEU A 29 4.85 2.62 -3.42
CA LEU A 29 3.95 2.12 -2.38
C LEU A 29 4.80 1.52 -1.26
N ALA A 30 4.87 2.19 -0.12
CA ALA A 30 5.71 1.77 1.01
C ALA A 30 4.95 0.82 1.95
N TYR A 31 3.68 1.12 2.19
CA TYR A 31 2.82 0.38 3.11
C TYR A 31 1.44 0.13 2.52
N VAL A 32 0.84 -0.99 2.92
CA VAL A 32 -0.58 -1.25 2.78
C VAL A 32 -1.18 -1.68 4.13
N TYR A 33 -2.42 -1.30 4.37
CA TYR A 33 -3.19 -1.74 5.52
C TYR A 33 -4.65 -1.96 5.11
N ASP A 34 -5.28 -2.96 5.71
CA ASP A 34 -6.73 -3.17 5.67
C ASP A 34 -7.16 -3.73 7.03
N ILE A 35 -8.41 -3.49 7.41
CA ILE A 35 -9.00 -4.08 8.62
C ILE A 35 -9.11 -5.61 8.47
N ASP A 36 -9.32 -6.10 7.24
CA ASP A 36 -9.16 -7.50 6.89
C ASP A 36 -7.71 -7.75 6.44
N LYS A 37 -6.88 -8.31 7.34
CA LYS A 37 -5.48 -8.62 7.07
C LYS A 37 -5.30 -9.52 5.84
N GLU A 38 -6.24 -10.42 5.55
CA GLU A 38 -6.14 -11.26 4.36
C GLU A 38 -6.24 -10.44 3.07
N ALA A 39 -7.06 -9.38 3.04
CA ALA A 39 -7.20 -8.51 1.89
C ALA A 39 -5.87 -7.80 1.58
N ALA A 40 -5.19 -7.30 2.61
CA ALA A 40 -3.87 -6.69 2.47
C ALA A 40 -2.83 -7.70 1.94
N LEU A 41 -2.76 -8.89 2.53
CA LEU A 41 -1.85 -9.95 2.09
C LEU A 41 -2.10 -10.37 0.62
N LYS A 42 -3.37 -10.58 0.25
CA LYS A 42 -3.78 -10.91 -1.12
C LYS A 42 -3.43 -9.81 -2.12
N LEU A 43 -3.50 -8.54 -1.71
CA LEU A 43 -3.08 -7.42 -2.56
C LEU A 43 -1.56 -7.44 -2.75
N VAL A 44 -0.78 -7.53 -1.67
CA VAL A 44 0.71 -7.56 -1.75
C VAL A 44 1.22 -8.71 -2.61
N ASP A 45 0.57 -9.87 -2.56
CA ASP A 45 0.97 -11.01 -3.38
C ASP A 45 0.91 -10.72 -4.90
N LYS A 46 -0.03 -9.87 -5.32
CA LYS A 46 -0.23 -9.48 -6.73
C LYS A 46 0.68 -8.34 -7.20
N LEU A 47 1.35 -7.64 -6.29
CA LEU A 47 2.19 -6.48 -6.61
C LEU A 47 3.66 -6.88 -6.73
N ARG A 48 4.40 -6.23 -7.64
CA ARG A 48 5.83 -6.44 -7.83
C ARG A 48 6.66 -5.74 -6.75
N GLY A 49 6.23 -4.56 -6.32
CA GLY A 49 6.93 -3.73 -5.34
C GLY A 49 6.91 -4.26 -3.90
N LYS A 50 6.09 -5.30 -3.63
CA LYS A 50 5.97 -5.98 -2.32
C LYS A 50 5.97 -4.99 -1.13
N PRO A 51 5.01 -4.03 -1.09
CA PRO A 51 4.92 -3.08 0.01
C PRO A 51 4.73 -3.79 1.34
N LYS A 52 5.13 -3.14 2.43
CA LYS A 52 4.97 -3.70 3.78
C LYS A 52 3.49 -3.73 4.17
N VAL A 53 3.01 -4.90 4.62
CA VAL A 53 1.69 -4.99 5.28
C VAL A 53 1.87 -4.47 6.70
N SER A 54 1.19 -3.37 7.02
CA SER A 54 1.20 -2.80 8.35
C SER A 54 0.20 -3.53 9.26
N GLU A 55 0.52 -3.62 10.55
CA GLU A 55 -0.41 -4.18 11.56
C GLU A 55 -1.45 -3.13 12.02
N GLY A 56 -1.25 -1.85 11.71
CA GLY A 56 -2.15 -0.78 12.11
C GLY A 56 -1.76 0.59 11.53
N MET A 57 -2.75 1.46 11.36
CA MET A 57 -2.57 2.79 10.74
C MET A 57 -1.49 3.64 11.42
N ASP A 58 -1.32 3.52 12.74
CA ASP A 58 -0.34 4.28 13.52
C ASP A 58 1.10 4.12 13.04
N GLU A 59 1.46 2.92 12.58
CA GLU A 59 2.82 2.66 12.08
C GLU A 59 3.11 3.52 10.85
N MET A 60 2.17 3.55 9.91
CA MET A 60 2.28 4.30 8.67
C MET A 60 2.32 5.82 8.93
N LEU A 61 1.47 6.30 9.86
CA LEU A 61 1.38 7.72 10.20
C LEU A 61 2.61 8.25 10.94
N ARG A 62 3.36 7.37 11.63
CA ARG A 62 4.59 7.74 12.37
C ARG A 62 5.85 7.64 11.51
N ASP A 63 5.79 6.94 10.38
CA ASP A 63 6.91 6.81 9.48
C ASP A 63 7.14 8.13 8.73
N LYS A 64 8.18 8.88 9.15
CA LYS A 64 8.59 10.15 8.54
C LYS A 64 9.03 10.04 7.09
N SER A 65 9.24 8.81 6.60
CA SER A 65 9.60 8.54 5.21
C SER A 65 8.38 8.28 4.32
N VAL A 66 7.16 8.29 4.86
CA VAL A 66 5.89 8.34 4.12
C VAL A 66 5.49 9.81 3.96
N ASP A 67 5.11 10.19 2.74
CA ASP A 67 4.73 11.56 2.36
C ASP A 67 3.26 11.91 2.65
#